data_AF-A0A8T3PBV8-F1
#
_entry.id   AF-A0A8T3PBV8-F1
#
_cell.length_a   1.000
_cell.length_b   1.000
_cell.length_c   1.000
_cell.angle_alpha   90.00
_cell.angle_beta   90.00
_cell.angle_gamma   90.00
#
_symmetry.space_group_name_H-M   'P 1'
#
loop_
_entity.id
_entity.type
_entity.pdbx_description
1 polymer ?
#
loop_
_entity_poly.entity_id
_entity_poly.type
_entity_poly.pdbx_seq_one_letter_code
_entity_poly.pdbx_strand_id
1 'polypeptide(L)' 'MIDEERDAAFDELVGRAVAAVPSPFAEHLGSVAIVVEDEPSAEQLTQLGVRGLFGLYQG' A
#
# COMPACT_ATOMS: atom_id res chain seq x y z
N MET A 1 -18.95 8.35 -8.59
CA MET A 1 -19.18 9.07 -7.32
C MET A 1 -18.93 8.19 -6.10
N ILE A 2 -19.47 6.96 -6.00
CA ILE A 2 -19.24 6.10 -4.80
C ILE A 2 -17.81 5.57 -4.71
N ASP A 3 -17.18 5.22 -5.83
CA ASP A 3 -15.82 4.64 -5.82
C ASP A 3 -14.76 5.66 -5.39
N GLU A 4 -14.80 6.88 -5.93
CA GLU A 4 -13.86 7.96 -5.54
C GLU A 4 -13.92 8.31 -4.04
N GLU A 5 -15.11 8.28 -3.44
CA GLU A 5 -15.28 8.52 -1.99
C GLU A 5 -14.69 7.39 -1.15
N ARG A 6 -14.82 6.13 -1.61
CA ARG A 6 -14.22 4.97 -0.94
C ARG A 6 -12.70 5.02 -1.02
N ASP A 7 -12.16 5.35 -2.20
CA ASP A 7 -10.71 5.37 -2.43
C ASP A 7 -10.06 6.46 -1.57
N ALA A 8 -10.66 7.66 -1.51
CA ALA A 8 -10.21 8.73 -0.63
C ALA A 8 -10.26 8.33 0.87
N ALA A 9 -11.30 7.60 1.29
CA ALA A 9 -11.39 7.11 2.67
C ALA A 9 -10.32 6.06 2.98
N PHE A 10 -9.97 5.22 2.01
CA PHE A 10 -8.89 4.23 2.15
C PHE A 10 -7.52 4.91 2.20
N ASP A 11 -7.28 5.93 1.37
CA ASP A 11 -6.06 6.73 1.41
C ASP A 11 -5.86 7.41 2.78
N GLU A 12 -6.93 7.96 3.36
CA GLU A 12 -6.87 8.52 4.73
C GLU A 12 -6.50 7.44 5.75
N LEU A 13 -7.08 6.24 5.64
CA LEU A 13 -6.78 5.10 6.51
C LEU A 13 -5.31 4.69 6.42
N VAL A 14 -4.77 4.56 5.20
CA VAL A 14 -3.36 4.23 4.96
C VAL A 14 -2.46 5.33 5.55
N GLY A 15 -2.79 6.61 5.32
CA GLY A 15 -2.05 7.73 5.88
C GLY A 15 -1.98 7.71 7.41
N ARG A 16 -3.11 7.42 8.08
CA ARG A 16 -3.13 7.24 9.55
C ARG A 16 -2.32 6.04 10.02
N ALA A 17 -2.38 4.93 9.29
CA ALA A 17 -1.62 3.72 9.63
C ALA A 17 -0.10 3.97 9.52
N VAL A 18 0.34 4.65 8.46
CA VAL A 18 1.74 5.05 8.25
C VAL A 18 2.22 5.99 9.35
N ALA A 19 1.40 6.99 9.72
CA ALA A 19 1.74 7.93 10.78
C ALA A 19 1.83 7.29 12.18
N ALA A 20 1.18 6.14 12.39
CA ALA A 20 1.21 5.39 13.64
C ALA A 20 2.39 4.41 13.75
N VAL A 21 3.21 4.27 12.71
CA VAL A 21 4.38 3.38 12.74
C VAL A 21 5.37 3.87 13.81
N PRO A 22 5.82 2.99 14.73
CA PRO A 22 6.72 3.40 15.79
C PRO A 22 8.16 3.63 15.29
N SER A 23 8.91 4.49 15.98
CA SER A 23 10.37 4.56 15.83
C SER A 23 11.03 3.23 16.23
N PRO A 24 12.16 2.85 15.60
CA PRO A 24 12.88 3.61 14.56
C PRO A 24 12.33 3.41 13.13
N PHE A 25 11.33 2.54 12.94
CA PHE A 25 10.87 2.14 11.61
C PHE A 25 10.30 3.31 10.80
N ALA A 26 9.60 4.25 11.45
CA ALA A 26 9.09 5.45 10.82
C ALA A 26 10.19 6.29 10.14
N GLU A 27 11.41 6.30 10.70
CA GLU A 27 12.54 7.07 10.16
C GLU A 27 13.02 6.53 8.81
N HIS A 28 12.79 5.24 8.55
CA HIS A 28 13.13 4.60 7.28
C HIS A 28 12.05 4.76 6.21
N LEU A 29 10.83 5.17 6.57
CA LEU A 29 9.75 5.31 5.60
C LEU A 29 9.94 6.49 4.65
N GLY A 30 10.77 7.49 5.01
CA GLY A 30 11.09 8.62 4.15
C GLY A 30 11.87 8.26 2.87
N SER A 31 12.43 7.04 2.78
CA SER A 31 13.15 6.57 1.59
C SER A 31 12.28 5.75 0.62
N VAL A 32 11.00 5.54 0.92
CA VAL A 32 10.09 4.72 0.11
C VAL A 32 8.82 5.48 -0.25
N ALA A 33 8.23 5.14 -1.40
CA ALA A 33 6.89 5.58 -1.77
C ALA A 33 5.88 4.50 -1.40
N ILE A 34 4.72 4.91 -0.86
CA ILE A 34 3.60 4.02 -0.60
C ILE A 34 2.52 4.36 -1.62
N VAL A 35 2.16 3.37 -2.44
CA VAL A 35 1.16 3.50 -3.51
C VAL A 35 0.02 2.53 -3.21
N VAL A 36 -1.21 3.02 -3.35
CA VAL A 36 -2.44 2.22 -3.27
C VAL A 36 -2.91 1.94 -4.69
N GLU A 37 -3.16 0.68 -4.98
CA GLU A 37 -3.73 0.21 -6.24
C GLU A 37 -4.91 -0.73 -5.90
N ASP A 38 -5.92 -0.77 -6.77
CA ASP A 38 -7.11 -1.59 -6.54
C ASP A 38 -6.79 -3.10 -6.56
N GLU A 39 -5.90 -3.52 -7.47
CA GLU A 39 -5.54 -4.92 -7.67
C GLU A 39 -4.05 -5.03 -8.03
N PRO A 40 -3.36 -6.09 -7.59
CA PRO A 40 -2.02 -6.38 -8.06
C PRO A 40 -2.03 -6.76 -9.55
N SER A 41 -0.96 -6.42 -10.26
CA SER A 41 -0.78 -6.83 -11.65
C SER A 41 -0.60 -8.35 -11.77
N ALA A 42 -1.02 -8.90 -12.93
CA ALA A 42 -0.82 -10.32 -13.24
C ALA A 42 0.66 -10.74 -13.22
N GLU A 43 1.56 -9.82 -13.58
CA GLU A 43 3.00 -10.06 -13.53
C GLU A 43 3.47 -10.22 -12.09
N GLN A 44 3.11 -9.31 -11.18
CA GLN A 44 3.45 -9.41 -9.75
C GLN A 44 2.92 -10.71 -9.13
N LEU A 45 1.67 -11.10 -9.43
CA LEU A 45 1.10 -12.36 -8.95
C LEU A 45 1.86 -13.59 -9.47
N THR A 46 2.23 -13.58 -10.75
CA THR A 46 2.96 -14.68 -11.39
C THR A 46 4.38 -14.81 -10.82
N GLN A 47 5.09 -13.69 -10.68
CA GLN A 47 6.46 -13.66 -10.15
C GLN A 47 6.51 -14.19 -8.70
N LEU A 48 5.50 -13.89 -7.90
CA LEU A 48 5.44 -14.32 -6.49
C LEU A 48 4.76 -15.68 -6.30
N GLY A 49 4.10 -16.22 -7.34
CA GLY A 49 3.40 -17.50 -7.28
C GLY A 49 2.20 -17.50 -6.33
N VAL A 50 1.56 -16.35 -6.10
CA VAL A 50 0.43 -16.18 -5.19
C VAL A 50 -0.86 -15.87 -5.95
N ARG A 51 -2.00 -16.09 -5.28
CA ARG A 51 -3.34 -15.83 -5.86
C ARG A 51 -3.87 -14.43 -5.59
N GLY A 52 -3.22 -13.67 -4.70
CA GLY A 52 -3.62 -12.33 -4.29
C GLY A 52 -2.56 -11.71 -3.37
N LEU A 53 -2.57 -10.38 -3.26
CA LEU A 53 -1.65 -9.60 -2.46
C LEU A 53 -2.40 -8.49 -1.72
N PHE A 54 -1.97 -8.22 -0.49
CA PHE A 54 -2.42 -7.04 0.27
C PHE A 54 -1.31 -5.99 0.44
N GLY A 55 -0.14 -6.26 -0.14
CA GLY A 55 1.02 -5.38 -0.10
C GLY A 55 2.21 -6.03 -0.81
N LEU A 56 3.06 -5.19 -1.40
CA LEU A 56 4.27 -5.58 -2.09
C LEU A 56 5.37 -4.56 -1.78
N TYR A 57 6.54 -5.06 -1.39
CA TYR A 57 7.75 -4.24 -1.36
C TYR A 57 8.52 -4.44 -2.66
N GLN A 58 8.78 -3.35 -3.38
CA GLN A 58 9.51 -3.34 -4.65
C GLN A 58 10.60 -2.26 -4.61
N GLY A 59 11.80 -2.62 -5.05
CA GLY A 59 12.97 -1.74 -5.13
C GLY A 59 13.70 -1.86 -6.45
#